data_AF-A0AAU1C587-F1
#
_entry.id   AF-A0AAU1C587-F1
#
_cell.length_a   1.000
_cell.length_b   1.000
_cell.length_c   1.000
_cell.angle_alpha   90.00
_cell.angle_beta   90.00
_cell.angle_gamma   90.00
#
_symmetry.space_group_name_H-M   'P 1'
#
loop_
_entity.id
_entity.type
_entity.pdbx_description
1 polymer ?
#
loop_
_entity_poly.entity_id
_entity_poly.type
_entity_poly.pdbx_seq_one_letter_code
_entity_poly.pdbx_strand_id
1 'polypeptide(L)'
;MPHEHVVAGIATALRAGALTADAVALEARKWGESAQGSEPLSDQDARRLRMDAGATVTSLIERRLAALPPDPRPLPSGPATNCCDCTGVPPTDRPEREEGP
;
A
#
# COMPACT_ATOMS: atom_id res chain seq x y z
N MET A 1 6.72 -16.76 -21.17
CA MET A 1 7.69 -15.67 -20.96
C MET A 1 9.05 -16.17 -21.45
N PRO A 2 9.79 -15.39 -22.27
CA PRO A 2 11.09 -15.79 -22.77
C PRO A 2 12.16 -15.85 -21.67
N HIS A 3 13.10 -16.78 -21.76
CA HIS A 3 14.15 -16.98 -20.75
C HIS A 3 15.11 -15.80 -20.67
N GLU A 4 15.35 -15.11 -21.79
CA GLU A 4 16.15 -13.90 -21.88
C GLU A 4 15.61 -12.77 -21.01
N HIS A 5 14.28 -12.66 -20.85
CA HIS A 5 13.67 -11.67 -19.97
C HIS A 5 13.91 -12.01 -18.49
N VAL A 6 13.92 -13.31 -18.15
CA VAL A 6 14.26 -13.77 -16.79
C VAL A 6 15.70 -13.37 -16.46
N VAL A 7 16.64 -13.67 -17.36
CA VAL A 7 18.07 -13.37 -17.17
C VAL A 7 18.31 -11.87 -17.06
N ALA A 8 17.67 -11.08 -17.91
CA ALA A 8 17.76 -9.62 -17.85
C ALA A 8 17.16 -9.07 -16.55
N GLY A 9 16.03 -9.62 -16.09
CA GLY A 9 15.39 -9.28 -14.82
C GLY A 9 16.23 -9.62 -13.59
N ILE A 10 16.91 -10.78 -13.60
CA ILE A 10 17.88 -11.16 -12.54
C ILE A 10 19.02 -10.13 -12.51
N ALA A 11 19.59 -9.80 -13.66
CA ALA A 11 20.71 -8.87 -13.72
C ALA A 11 20.33 -7.45 -13.23
N THR A 12 19.13 -6.95 -13.54
CA THR A 12 18.66 -5.65 -13.04
C THR A 12 18.32 -5.69 -11.54
N ALA A 13 17.66 -6.73 -11.06
CA ALA A 13 17.37 -6.89 -9.64
C ALA A 13 18.67 -6.92 -8.80
N LEU A 14 19.69 -7.65 -9.26
CA LEU A 14 21.01 -7.68 -8.60
C LEU A 14 21.69 -6.31 -8.58
N ARG A 15 21.63 -5.54 -9.68
CA ARG A 15 22.17 -4.16 -9.72
C ARG A 15 21.43 -3.21 -8.78
N ALA A 16 20.12 -3.42 -8.59
CA ALA A 16 19.31 -2.66 -7.65
C ALA A 16 19.45 -3.12 -6.19
N GLY A 17 20.18 -4.21 -5.93
CA GLY A 17 20.30 -4.82 -4.60
C GLY A 17 19.04 -5.55 -4.14
N ALA A 18 18.10 -5.83 -5.04
CA ALA A 18 16.86 -6.54 -4.74
C ALA A 18 17.07 -8.06 -4.91
N LEU A 19 17.18 -8.77 -3.80
CA LEU A 19 17.46 -10.21 -3.76
C LEU A 19 16.19 -11.07 -3.57
N THR A 20 15.04 -10.56 -4.00
CA THR A 20 13.74 -11.22 -3.85
C THR A 20 13.18 -11.66 -5.20
N ALA A 21 12.44 -12.78 -5.21
CA ALA A 21 11.91 -13.36 -6.43
C ALA A 21 10.85 -12.47 -7.12
N ASP A 22 10.08 -11.71 -6.34
CA ASP A 22 9.10 -10.75 -6.85
C ASP A 22 9.76 -9.59 -7.60
N ALA A 23 10.90 -9.08 -7.11
CA ALA A 23 11.66 -8.04 -7.80
C ALA A 23 12.18 -8.54 -9.15
N VAL A 24 12.71 -9.77 -9.20
CA VAL A 24 13.12 -10.41 -10.46
C VAL A 24 11.93 -10.54 -11.42
N ALA A 25 10.77 -10.96 -10.92
CA ALA A 25 9.56 -11.12 -11.74
C ALA A 25 9.05 -9.78 -12.31
N LEU A 26 9.08 -8.71 -11.52
CA LEU A 26 8.70 -7.36 -11.95
C LEU A 26 9.65 -6.82 -13.03
N GLU A 27 10.95 -6.93 -12.79
CA GLU A 27 11.96 -6.50 -13.75
C GLU A 27 11.88 -7.31 -15.06
N ALA A 28 11.76 -8.63 -14.95
CA ALA A 28 11.55 -9.52 -16.08
C ALA A 28 10.31 -9.17 -16.92
N ARG A 29 9.19 -8.83 -16.28
CA ARG A 29 7.97 -8.43 -16.97
C ARG A 29 8.18 -7.12 -17.73
N LYS A 30 8.85 -6.16 -17.10
CA LYS A 30 9.19 -4.86 -17.71
C LYS A 30 9.99 -5.03 -19.00
N TRP A 31 10.92 -5.99 -19.06
CA TRP A 31 11.64 -6.32 -20.30
C TRP A 31 10.71 -6.80 -21.42
N GLY A 32 9.69 -7.61 -21.09
CA GLY A 32 8.68 -8.03 -22.06
C GLY A 32 7.79 -6.89 -22.56
N GLU A 33 7.41 -5.98 -21.66
CA GLU A 33 6.63 -4.77 -22.00
C GLU A 33 7.44 -3.77 -22.83
N SER A 34 8.75 -3.69 -22.60
CA SER A 34 9.66 -2.86 -23.39
C SER A 34 9.88 -3.43 -24.80
N ALA A 35 9.98 -4.76 -24.92
CA ALA A 35 10.19 -5.46 -26.19
C ALA A 35 8.95 -5.48 -27.09
N GLN A 36 7.75 -5.43 -26.51
CA GLN A 36 6.49 -5.35 -27.26
C GLN A 36 6.11 -3.93 -27.67
N GLY A 37 7.00 -2.96 -27.44
CA GLY A 37 6.69 -1.55 -27.59
C GLY A 37 5.89 -1.10 -26.38
N SER A 38 6.49 -0.23 -25.58
CA SER A 38 5.68 0.66 -24.75
C SER A 38 4.85 1.49 -25.73
N GLU A 39 3.57 1.13 -25.91
CA GLU A 39 2.63 1.96 -26.66
C GLU A 39 2.84 3.39 -26.15
N PRO A 40 3.18 4.34 -27.03
CA PRO A 40 3.42 5.71 -26.59
C PRO A 40 2.18 6.15 -25.83
N LEU A 41 2.37 6.70 -24.63
CA LEU A 41 1.30 7.32 -23.86
C LEU A 41 0.50 8.18 -24.84
N SER A 42 -0.81 7.93 -24.92
CA SER A 42 -1.64 8.69 -25.85
C SER A 42 -1.48 10.18 -25.53
N ASP A 43 -1.63 11.05 -26.53
CA ASP A 43 -1.57 12.49 -26.29
C ASP A 43 -2.57 12.94 -25.21
N GLN A 44 -3.67 12.20 -25.02
CA GLN A 44 -4.61 12.42 -23.91
C GLN A 44 -4.01 12.08 -22.55
N ASP A 45 -3.31 10.95 -22.43
CA ASP A 45 -2.67 10.54 -21.16
C ASP A 45 -1.50 11.45 -20.81
N ALA A 46 -0.69 11.82 -21.81
CA ALA A 46 0.39 12.80 -21.64
C ALA A 46 -0.15 14.18 -21.23
N ARG A 47 -1.29 14.60 -21.80
CA ARG A 47 -1.96 15.86 -21.44
C ARG A 47 -2.56 15.82 -20.04
N ARG A 48 -3.18 14.71 -19.63
CA ARG A 48 -3.68 14.52 -18.25
C ARG A 48 -2.55 14.59 -17.23
N LEU A 49 -1.46 13.86 -17.46
CA LEU A 49 -0.28 13.90 -16.58
C LEU A 49 0.32 15.31 -16.44
N ARG A 50 0.34 16.11 -17.52
CA ARG A 50 0.78 17.52 -17.46
C ARG A 50 -0.19 18.42 -16.68
N MET A 51 -1.50 18.15 -16.75
CA MET A 51 -2.50 18.88 -15.98
C MET A 51 -2.46 18.52 -14.48
N ASP A 52 -2.20 17.24 -14.17
CA ASP A 52 -2.10 16.75 -12.79
C ASP A 52 -0.76 17.09 -12.12
N ALA A 53 0.28 17.42 -12.89
CA ALA A 53 1.58 17.85 -12.35
C ALA A 53 1.51 19.15 -11.52
N GLY A 54 0.43 19.93 -11.65
CA GLY A 54 0.16 21.12 -10.84
C GLY A 54 -0.88 20.90 -9.73
N ALA A 55 -1.38 19.68 -9.54
CA ALA A 55 -2.40 19.41 -8.53
C ALA A 55 -1.78 19.41 -7.12
N THR A 56 -2.29 20.26 -6.24
CA THR A 56 -1.92 20.25 -4.82
C THR A 56 -2.40 18.95 -4.17
N VAL A 57 -1.47 18.06 -3.84
CA VAL A 57 -1.77 16.83 -3.09
C VAL A 57 -2.02 17.20 -1.64
N THR A 58 -3.27 17.11 -1.20
CA THR A 58 -3.66 17.30 0.21
C THR A 58 -3.82 15.96 0.91
N SER A 59 -3.53 15.92 2.22
CA SER A 59 -3.76 14.71 3.02
C SER A 59 -5.24 14.35 2.99
N LEU A 60 -5.54 13.07 2.73
CA LEU A 60 -6.93 12.58 2.77
C LEU A 60 -7.57 12.82 4.14
N ILE A 61 -6.78 12.74 5.22
CA ILE A 61 -7.23 12.99 6.59
C ILE A 61 -7.58 14.47 6.75
N GLU A 62 -6.72 15.37 6.29
CA GLU A 62 -6.94 16.82 6.35
C GLU A 62 -8.20 17.22 5.59
N ARG A 63 -8.39 16.69 4.37
CA ARG A 63 -9.60 16.91 3.57
C ARG A 63 -10.87 16.41 4.28
N ARG A 64 -10.80 15.25 4.95
CA ARG A 64 -11.94 14.69 5.69
C ARG A 64 -12.29 15.51 6.93
N LEU A 65 -11.28 16.01 7.65
CA LEU A 65 -11.48 16.86 8.82
C LEU A 65 -12.07 18.22 8.45
N ALA A 66 -11.59 18.84 7.37
CA ALA A 66 -12.11 20.12 6.89
C ALA A 66 -13.59 20.06 6.45
N ALA A 67 -14.07 18.87 6.09
CA ALA A 67 -15.45 18.64 5.66
C ALA A 67 -16.39 18.19 6.81
N LEU A 68 -15.87 18.00 8.02
CA LEU A 68 -16.67 17.48 9.13
C LEU A 68 -17.54 18.61 9.73
N PRO A 69 -18.84 18.37 10.00
CA PRO A 69 -19.65 19.34 10.73
C PRO A 69 -19.10 19.55 12.15
N PRO A 70 -19.30 20.73 12.76
CA PRO A 70 -18.95 20.96 14.15
C PRO A 70 -19.62 19.91 15.06
N ASP A 71 -18.85 19.28 15.96
CA ASP A 71 -19.40 18.28 16.88
C ASP A 71 -20.36 18.96 17.86
N PRO A 72 -21.67 18.62 17.85
CA PRO A 72 -22.65 19.24 18.72
C PRO A 72 -22.71 18.59 20.11
N ARG A 73 -21.93 17.54 20.36
CA ARG A 73 -22.03 16.80 21.62
C ARG A 73 -21.42 17.64 22.76
N PRO A 74 -22.10 17.71 23.92
CA PRO A 74 -21.52 18.38 25.08
C PRO A 74 -20.22 17.65 25.49
N LEU A 75 -19.21 18.43 25.84
CA LEU A 75 -17.98 17.90 26.42
C LEU A 75 -18.34 17.06 27.66
N PRO A 76 -17.80 15.84 27.82
CA PRO A 76 -18.11 15.03 28.98
C PRO A 76 -17.61 15.73 30.26
N SER A 77 -18.51 16.04 31.18
CA SER A 77 -18.16 16.57 32.51
C SER A 77 -17.96 15.41 33.47
N GLY A 78 -16.70 15.05 33.76
CA GLY A 78 -16.39 14.06 34.77
C GLY A 78 -14.88 13.99 35.04
N PRO A 79 -14.45 13.67 36.27
CA PRO A 79 -13.04 13.59 36.60
C PRO A 79 -12.38 12.44 35.82
N ALA A 80 -11.21 12.72 35.25
CA ALA A 80 -10.48 11.81 34.38
C ALA A 80 -10.22 10.45 35.02
N THR A 81 -10.78 9.36 34.48
CA THR A 81 -10.21 8.01 34.61
C THR A 81 -10.74 7.09 33.50
N ASN A 82 -9.81 6.59 32.68
CA ASN A 82 -9.94 5.46 31.75
C ASN A 82 -11.02 5.52 30.66
N CYS A 83 -10.67 6.11 29.51
CA CYS A 83 -11.18 5.56 28.25
C CYS A 83 -10.26 4.41 27.83
N CYS A 84 -10.83 3.21 27.80
CA CYS A 84 -10.17 2.00 27.36
C CYS A 84 -9.63 2.15 25.93
N ASP A 85 -8.35 1.81 25.80
CA ASP A 85 -7.69 1.45 24.55
C ASP A 85 -8.49 0.38 23.80
N CYS A 86 -8.89 0.67 22.56
CA CYS A 86 -9.40 -0.33 21.62
C CYS A 86 -8.27 -0.97 20.80
N THR A 87 -7.14 -1.29 21.43
CA THR A 87 -6.08 -2.10 20.82
C THR A 87 -5.77 -3.30 21.71
N GLY A 88 -6.59 -4.36 21.60
CA GLY A 88 -6.39 -5.59 22.36
C GLY A 88 -7.11 -6.75 21.72
N VAL A 89 -6.45 -7.43 20.80
CA VAL A 89 -6.82 -8.76 20.30
C VAL A 89 -7.00 -9.69 21.51
N PRO A 90 -8.12 -10.43 21.65
CA PRO A 90 -8.26 -11.37 22.76
C PRO A 90 -7.37 -12.61 22.51
N PRO A 91 -6.66 -13.14 23.54
CA PRO A 91 -5.99 -14.43 23.41
C PRO A 91 -7.05 -15.53 23.28
N THR A 92 -6.96 -16.32 22.20
CA THR A 92 -7.76 -17.52 22.01
C THR A 92 -7.36 -18.57 23.06
N ASP A 93 -8.34 -18.93 23.88
CA ASP A 93 -8.26 -20.01 24.86
C ASP A 93 -8.03 -21.35 24.14
N ARG A 94 -7.01 -22.10 24.56
CA ARG A 94 -6.72 -23.46 24.07
C ARG A 94 -7.35 -24.46 25.05
N PRO A 95 -8.24 -25.37 24.63
CA PRO A 95 -8.71 -26.41 25.54
C PRO A 95 -7.63 -27.46 25.80
N GLU A 96 -7.22 -27.50 27.08
CA GLU A 96 -6.85 -28.61 27.96
C GLU A 96 -6.62 -29.99 27.30
N ARG A 97 -5.44 -30.58 27.53
CA ARG A 97 -5.16 -32.00 27.26
C ARG A 97 -5.94 -32.87 28.25
N GLU A 98 -6.60 -33.88 27.71
CA GLU A 98 -7.30 -34.95 28.40
C GLU A 98 -6.28 -35.88 29.10
N GLU A 99 -6.17 -35.80 30.43
CA GLU A 99 -5.59 -36.88 31.25
C GLU A 99 -6.74 -37.66 31.91
N GLY A 100 -6.86 -38.94 31.55
CA GLY A 100 -7.70 -39.93 32.21
C GLY A 100 -6.87 -40.81 33.17
N PRO A 101 -7.52 -41.45 34.15
CA PRO A 101 -6.89 -42.07 35.33
C PRO A 101 -6.04 -43.31 35.07
#